data_AF-A0A7L5ZG99-F1
#
_entry.id   AF-A0A7L5ZG99-F1
#
_cell.length_a   1.000
_cell.length_b   1.000
_cell.length_c   1.000
_cell.angle_alpha   90.00
_cell.angle_beta   90.00
_cell.angle_gamma   90.00
#
_symmetry.space_group_name_H-M   'P 1'
#
loop_
_entity.id
_entity.type
_entity.pdbx_description
1 polymer ?
#
loop_
_entity_poly.entity_id
_entity_poly.type
_entity_poly.pdbx_seq_one_letter_code
_entity_poly.pdbx_strand_id
1 'polypeptide(L)'
;MPGSGPLVLDGRTQGADPEAAHAIVYGGNHTPQDRALDALSRKALHSWQVLYVSNNPLGCRTGTHVLTVILDGLRIGTAHVEVVSVSEPIEDRDDPSVWRWTATISAQLLTSN
;
A
#
# COMPACT_ATOMS: atom_id res chain seq x y z
N MET A 1 23.48 -16.20 -6.80
CA MET A 1 22.72 -14.95 -6.97
C MET A 1 21.64 -14.92 -5.88
N PRO A 2 21.72 -14.09 -4.85
CA PRO A 2 20.54 -13.76 -4.05
C PRO A 2 19.84 -12.58 -4.75
N GLY A 3 18.54 -12.48 -4.95
CA GLY A 3 17.37 -13.12 -4.36
C GLY A 3 16.29 -12.05 -4.48
N SER A 4 15.53 -12.08 -5.58
CA SER A 4 14.46 -11.10 -5.84
C SER A 4 13.32 -11.37 -4.87
N GLY A 5 13.21 -10.53 -3.84
CA GLY A 5 12.04 -10.45 -2.97
C GLY A 5 11.32 -9.12 -3.21
N PRO A 6 10.01 -9.03 -2.94
CA PRO A 6 9.28 -7.78 -3.06
C PRO A 6 9.86 -6.75 -2.08
N LEU A 7 10.27 -5.61 -2.62
CA LEU A 7 10.83 -4.48 -1.89
C LEU A 7 9.72 -3.81 -1.08
N VAL A 8 9.72 -4.03 0.24
CA VAL A 8 8.88 -3.28 1.20
C VAL A 8 9.67 -2.05 1.64
N LEU A 9 9.24 -0.87 1.19
CA LEU A 9 9.85 0.42 1.52
C LEU A 9 9.22 0.94 2.82
N ASP A 10 9.81 0.56 3.96
CA ASP A 10 9.68 1.33 5.21
C ASP A 10 10.31 2.71 4.97
N GLY A 11 9.69 3.79 5.46
CA GLY A 11 9.91 5.20 5.09
C GLY A 11 11.29 5.81 5.42
N ARG A 12 12.35 5.01 5.38
CA ARG A 12 13.76 5.36 5.59
C ARG A 12 14.63 4.80 4.45
N THR A 13 14.44 5.29 3.24
CA THR A 13 15.18 4.80 2.06
C THR A 13 16.51 5.52 1.86
N GLN A 14 17.60 4.90 2.32
CA GLN A 14 18.89 4.97 1.61
C GLN A 14 18.89 3.85 0.56
N GLY A 15 18.89 4.19 -0.73
CA GLY A 15 19.24 3.24 -1.80
C GLY A 15 18.19 2.92 -2.87
N ALA A 16 17.03 3.57 -2.90
CA ALA A 16 16.17 3.52 -4.08
C ALA A 16 16.80 4.38 -5.19
N ASP A 17 16.87 3.85 -6.42
CA ASP A 17 17.17 4.67 -7.60
C ASP A 17 16.09 5.77 -7.67
N PRO A 18 16.46 7.06 -7.56
CA PRO A 18 15.49 8.16 -7.63
C PRO A 18 14.78 8.23 -9.00
N GLU A 19 15.26 7.49 -10.00
CA GLU A 19 14.70 7.41 -11.35
C GLU A 19 13.83 6.16 -11.60
N ALA A 20 13.34 5.48 -10.55
CA ALA A 20 12.46 4.33 -10.71
C ALA A 20 11.08 4.54 -10.10
N ALA A 21 10.08 3.86 -10.70
CA ALA A 21 8.75 3.75 -10.10
C ALA A 21 8.87 3.07 -8.74
N HIS A 22 8.19 3.61 -7.73
CA HIS A 22 8.33 3.15 -6.36
C HIS A 22 7.01 3.20 -5.59
N ALA A 23 6.93 2.39 -4.54
CA ALA A 23 5.79 2.35 -3.64
C ALA A 23 6.23 2.90 -2.28
N ILE A 24 5.47 3.83 -1.73
CA ILE A 24 5.70 4.37 -0.39
C ILE A 24 4.61 3.81 0.51
N VAL A 25 5.01 3.12 1.58
CA VAL A 25 4.08 2.58 2.57
C VAL A 25 3.96 3.58 3.72
N TYR A 26 2.76 4.12 3.89
CA TYR A 26 2.35 4.94 5.01
C TYR A 26 1.48 4.12 5.98
N GLY A 27 1.67 4.34 7.27
CA GLY A 27 0.81 3.75 8.30
C GLY A 27 1.47 2.63 9.10
N GLY A 28 0.63 1.78 9.69
CA GLY A 28 0.98 0.89 10.82
C GLY A 28 0.40 1.38 12.15
N ASN A 29 -0.34 2.50 12.14
CA ASN A 29 -1.01 3.00 13.32
C ASN A 29 -2.07 2.01 13.77
N HIS A 30 -2.09 1.72 15.08
CA HIS A 30 -3.15 0.93 15.68
C HIS A 30 -4.50 1.62 15.42
N THR A 31 -5.44 0.89 14.85
CA THR A 31 -6.83 1.36 14.82
C THR A 31 -7.29 1.51 16.28
N PRO A 32 -7.96 2.61 16.66
CA PRO A 32 -8.57 2.73 17.99
C PRO A 32 -9.40 1.48 18.28
N GLN A 33 -9.38 1.02 19.54
CA GLN A 33 -10.19 -0.13 19.94
C GLN A 33 -11.67 0.27 19.92
N ASP A 34 -12.30 0.17 18.76
CA ASP A 34 -13.72 0.42 18.63
C ASP A 34 -14.51 -0.70 19.33
N ARG A 35 -15.60 -0.31 19.99
CA ARG A 35 -16.55 -1.25 20.57
C ARG A 35 -17.18 -2.04 19.42
N ALA A 36 -17.05 -3.37 19.45
CA ALA A 36 -17.78 -4.23 18.53
C ALA A 36 -19.28 -4.06 18.79
N LEU A 37 -20.03 -3.62 17.77
CA LEU A 37 -21.49 -3.49 17.83
C LEU A 37 -22.20 -4.80 17.46
N ASP A 38 -21.48 -5.74 16.84
CA ASP A 38 -21.97 -7.07 16.48
C ASP A 38 -20.84 -8.11 16.59
N ALA A 39 -21.19 -9.36 16.87
CA ALA A 39 -20.27 -10.50 17.01
C ALA A 39 -19.59 -10.91 15.70
N LEU A 40 -20.11 -10.43 14.56
CA LEU A 40 -19.57 -10.68 13.21
C LEU A 40 -18.60 -9.58 12.73
N SER A 41 -18.41 -8.49 13.49
CA SER A 41 -17.54 -7.40 13.08
C SER A 41 -16.06 -7.82 13.14
N ARG A 42 -15.40 -7.94 11.97
CA ARG A 42 -13.94 -8.09 11.90
C ARG A 42 -13.28 -6.80 12.41
N LYS A 43 -12.30 -6.93 13.32
CA LYS A 43 -11.54 -5.78 13.83
C LYS A 43 -10.27 -5.59 12.99
N ALA A 44 -10.12 -4.40 12.40
CA ALA A 44 -8.85 -3.98 11.83
C ALA A 44 -7.88 -3.62 12.95
N LEU A 45 -6.74 -4.30 13.03
CA LEU A 45 -5.68 -3.97 13.97
C LEU A 45 -4.93 -2.71 13.55
N HIS A 46 -4.66 -2.59 12.25
CA HIS A 46 -3.89 -1.51 11.65
C HIS A 46 -4.47 -1.16 10.30
N SER A 47 -4.40 0.12 9.94
CA SER A 47 -4.68 0.59 8.59
C SER A 47 -3.40 1.09 7.92
N TRP A 48 -3.22 0.71 6.67
CA TRP A 48 -2.08 1.05 5.83
C TRP A 48 -2.55 1.79 4.59
N GLN A 49 -1.72 2.72 4.12
CA GLN A 49 -1.87 3.37 2.84
C GLN A 49 -0.59 3.14 2.05
N VAL A 50 -0.70 2.62 0.84
CA VAL A 50 0.43 2.43 -0.07
C VAL A 50 0.24 3.37 -1.24
N LEU A 51 1.15 4.33 -1.38
CA LEU A 51 1.20 5.27 -2.50
C LEU A 51 2.11 4.70 -3.57
N TYR A 52 1.61 4.47 -4.76
CA TYR A 52 2.43 4.07 -5.90
C TYR A 52 2.73 5.29 -6.77
N VAL A 53 4.00 5.51 -7.07
CA VAL A 53 4.50 6.66 -7.83
C VAL A 53 5.06 6.18 -9.16
N SER A 54 4.65 6.81 -10.26
CA SER A 54 5.06 6.47 -11.61
C SER A 54 5.21 7.70 -12.50
N ASN A 55 5.91 7.54 -13.62
CA ASN A 55 6.13 8.60 -14.59
C ASN A 55 5.07 8.67 -15.70
N ASN A 56 4.10 7.77 -15.68
CA ASN A 56 3.01 7.74 -16.66
C ASN A 56 1.74 7.10 -16.04
N PRO A 57 0.54 7.46 -16.53
CA PRO A 57 -0.72 7.03 -15.93
C PRO A 57 -0.97 5.52 -16.04
N LEU A 58 -0.56 4.89 -17.15
CA LEU A 58 -0.75 3.46 -17.37
C LEU A 58 0.15 2.62 -16.46
N GLY A 59 1.40 3.04 -16.29
CA GLY A 59 2.38 2.44 -15.39
C GLY A 59 1.93 2.58 -13.94
N CYS A 60 1.38 3.74 -13.57
CA CYS A 60 0.77 3.94 -12.26
C CYS A 60 -0.37 2.92 -12.03
N ARG A 61 -1.36 2.86 -12.93
CA ARG A 61 -2.49 1.92 -12.83
C ARG A 61 -2.03 0.46 -12.77
N THR A 62 -1.06 0.08 -13.59
CA THR A 62 -0.56 -1.30 -13.66
C THR A 62 0.18 -1.67 -12.37
N GLY A 63 1.07 -0.81 -11.89
CA GLY A 63 1.81 -1.05 -10.66
C GLY A 63 0.90 -1.10 -9.44
N THR A 64 -0.08 -0.20 -9.36
CA THR A 64 -1.12 -0.23 -8.32
C THR A 64 -1.91 -1.54 -8.36
N HIS A 65 -2.32 -2.01 -9.54
CA HIS A 65 -3.03 -3.28 -9.67
C HIS A 65 -2.19 -4.47 -9.17
N VAL A 66 -0.92 -4.53 -9.55
CA VAL A 66 0.00 -5.58 -9.10
C VAL A 66 0.15 -5.54 -7.57
N LEU A 67 0.33 -4.35 -6.99
CA LEU A 67 0.42 -4.19 -5.54
C LEU A 67 -0.88 -4.59 -4.83
N THR A 68 -2.03 -4.23 -5.37
CA THR A 68 -3.34 -4.66 -4.84
C THR A 68 -3.43 -6.18 -4.77
N VAL A 69 -3.06 -6.88 -5.84
CA VAL A 69 -3.09 -8.36 -5.87
C VAL A 69 -2.09 -8.98 -4.88
N ILE A 70 -0.92 -8.37 -4.68
CA ILE A 70 0.07 -8.83 -3.71
C ILE A 70 -0.42 -8.62 -2.27
N LEU A 71 -1.01 -7.46 -2.00
CA LEU A 71 -1.47 -7.08 -0.66
C LEU A 71 -2.73 -7.85 -0.26
N ASP A 72 -3.67 -8.02 -1.18
CA ASP A 72 -4.96 -8.65 -0.89
C ASP A 72 -4.78 -10.15 -0.63
N GLY A 73 -4.95 -10.55 0.63
CA GLY A 73 -4.69 -11.93 1.08
C GLY A 73 -3.27 -12.19 1.57
N LEU A 74 -2.39 -11.17 1.61
CA LEU A 74 -1.08 -11.29 2.25
C LEU A 74 -1.25 -11.68 3.72
N ARG A 75 -0.56 -12.73 4.15
CA ARG A 75 -0.59 -13.21 5.54
C ARG A 75 0.64 -12.76 6.30
N ILE A 76 0.43 -12.22 7.49
CA ILE A 76 1.48 -11.78 8.41
C ILE A 76 1.14 -12.34 9.80
N GLY A 77 1.84 -13.42 10.20
CA GLY A 77 1.50 -14.17 11.41
C GLY A 77 0.10 -14.79 11.31
N THR A 78 -0.76 -14.49 12.29
CA THR A 78 -2.17 -14.92 12.34
C THR A 78 -3.13 -13.93 11.67
N ALA A 79 -2.60 -12.79 11.20
CA ALA A 79 -3.36 -11.75 10.55
C ALA A 79 -3.27 -11.85 9.02
N HIS A 80 -4.28 -11.30 8.34
CA HIS A 80 -4.31 -11.16 6.90
C HIS A 80 -4.58 -9.71 6.51
N VAL A 81 -4.02 -9.30 5.40
CA VAL A 81 -4.24 -7.98 4.81
C VAL A 81 -5.44 -8.07 3.87
N GLU A 82 -6.36 -7.12 4.01
CA GLU A 82 -7.50 -6.93 3.11
C GLU A 82 -7.38 -5.56 2.47
N VAL A 83 -7.45 -5.49 1.14
CA VAL A 83 -7.49 -4.21 0.43
C VAL A 83 -8.91 -3.65 0.49
N VAL A 84 -9.04 -2.43 1.01
CA VAL A 84 -10.33 -1.78 1.23
C VAL A 84 -10.69 -0.87 0.06
N SER A 85 -9.71 -0.15 -0.47
CA SER A 85 -9.93 0.76 -1.60
C SER A 85 -8.66 1.01 -2.39
N VAL A 86 -8.84 1.40 -3.65
CA VAL A 86 -7.78 1.78 -4.57
C VAL A 86 -8.24 3.03 -5.30
N SER A 87 -7.42 4.08 -5.33
CA SER A 87 -7.71 5.29 -6.10
C SER A 87 -7.28 5.13 -7.56
N GLU A 88 -7.93 5.88 -8.44
CA GLU A 88 -7.40 6.09 -9.79
C GLU A 88 -6.09 6.90 -9.74
N PRO A 89 -5.23 6.80 -10.76
CA PRO A 89 -4.04 7.64 -10.89
C PRO A 89 -4.40 9.12 -10.97
N ILE A 90 -3.74 9.92 -10.15
CA ILE A 90 -3.83 11.38 -10.11
C ILE A 90 -2.48 11.95 -10.55
N GLU A 91 -2.53 12.94 -11.44
CA GLU A 91 -1.36 13.73 -11.83
C GLU A 91 -1.18 14.91 -10.88
N ASP A 92 -0.02 15.00 -10.23
CA ASP A 92 0.42 16.22 -9.57
C ASP A 92 0.97 17.18 -10.64
N ARG A 93 0.26 18.28 -10.91
CA ARG A 93 0.66 19.24 -11.95
C ARG A 93 1.68 20.26 -11.46
N ASP A 94 1.84 20.37 -10.15
CA ASP A 94 2.77 21.30 -9.52
C ASP A 94 4.12 20.63 -9.26
N ASP A 95 4.19 19.29 -9.29
CA ASP A 95 5.44 18.53 -9.29
C ASP A 95 6.16 18.66 -10.66
N PRO A 96 7.33 19.32 -10.72
CA PRO A 96 8.11 19.43 -11.95
C PRO A 96 8.82 18.11 -12.32
N SER A 97 8.78 17.09 -11.46
CA SER A 97 9.38 15.79 -11.71
C SER A 97 8.65 15.03 -12.82
N VAL A 98 9.34 14.08 -13.43
CA VAL A 98 8.69 13.13 -14.36
C VAL A 98 7.82 12.13 -13.60
N TRP A 99 7.92 12.00 -12.28
CA TRP A 99 7.29 11.00 -11.41
C TRP A 99 5.97 11.46 -10.77
N ARG A 100 5.23 12.29 -11.50
CA ARG A 100 4.08 13.02 -10.96
C ARG A 100 2.76 12.26 -10.94
N TRP A 101 2.73 10.99 -11.36
CA TRP A 101 1.50 10.19 -11.34
C TRP A 101 1.47 9.32 -10.09
N THR A 102 0.41 9.44 -9.31
CA THR A 102 0.27 8.71 -8.04
C THR A 102 -1.08 8.03 -7.91
N ALA A 103 -1.11 6.87 -7.25
CA ALA A 103 -2.34 6.17 -6.88
C ALA A 103 -2.19 5.55 -5.50
N THR A 104 -3.27 5.56 -4.73
CA THR A 104 -3.27 5.15 -3.32
C THR A 104 -4.06 3.88 -3.12
N ILE A 105 -3.46 2.89 -2.48
CA ILE A 105 -4.11 1.67 -2.00
C ILE A 105 -4.33 1.81 -0.50
N SER A 106 -5.56 1.63 -0.03
CA SER A 106 -5.87 1.54 1.39
C SER A 106 -6.10 0.08 1.76
N ALA A 107 -5.37 -0.40 2.77
CA ALA A 107 -5.45 -1.78 3.24
C ALA A 107 -5.59 -1.83 4.77
N GLN A 108 -6.16 -2.92 5.25
CA GLN A 108 -6.34 -3.20 6.68
C GLN A 108 -5.72 -4.53 7.05
N LEU A 109 -5.06 -4.58 8.20
CA LEU A 109 -4.58 -5.83 8.79
C LEU A 109 -5.65 -6.37 9.75
N LEU A 110 -6.20 -7.53 9.44
CA LEU A 110 -7.27 -8.18 10.21
C LEU A 110 -6.72 -9.41 10.93
N THR A 111 -7.02 -9.58 12.22
CA THR A 111 -6.76 -10.86 12.89
C THR A 111 -7.82 -11.90 12.55
N SER A 112 -7.38 -13.13 12.38
CA SER A 112 -8.28 -14.28 12.49
C SER A 112 -8.68 -14.43 13.96
N ASN A 113 -9.99 -14.59 14.24
CA ASN A 113 -10.47 -14.98 15.57
C ASN A 113 -9.92 -16.35 15.99
#